data_AF-A0A504Z3K5-F1
#
_entry.id   AF-A0A504Z3K5-F1
#
_cell.length_a   1.000
_cell.length_b   1.000
_cell.length_c   1.000
_cell.angle_alpha   90.00
_cell.angle_beta   90.00
_cell.angle_gamma   90.00
#
_symmetry.space_group_name_H-M   'P 1'
#
loop_
_entity.id
_entity.type
_entity.pdbx_description
1 polymer ?
#
loop_
_entity_poly.entity_id
_entity_poly.type
_entity_poly.pdbx_seq_one_letter_code
_entity_poly.pdbx_strand_id
1 'polypeptide(L)'
;MVDHLLYLGWPDFDVLSDPDGFLKFLDAVNRLIQSRSVTGSMSGASSRTESSVAIGTPEQTPSPVLIHCSAGIGRTGTFVTVDICMQQALKEGYIHVPDVITRLRSQRAGAVQVAKQYAFIHATLATQLSRLQNGTCVSPVWSS
;
A
#
# COMPACT_ATOMS: atom_id res chain seq x y z
N MET A 1 15.64 12.97 2.74
CA MET A 1 14.37 13.71 2.93
C MET A 1 13.28 12.70 3.32
N VAL A 2 12.50 12.98 4.37
CA VAL A 2 11.40 12.12 4.84
C VAL A 2 10.09 12.83 4.52
N ASP A 3 9.17 12.15 3.83
CA ASP A 3 7.83 12.67 3.58
C ASP A 3 6.87 12.12 4.63
N HIS A 4 6.07 13.00 5.23
CA HIS A 4 5.10 12.62 6.24
C HIS A 4 3.69 12.95 5.75
N LEU A 5 2.91 11.91 5.44
CA LEU A 5 1.55 12.03 4.93
C LEU A 5 0.55 11.80 6.06
N LEU A 6 -0.36 12.77 6.27
CA LEU A 6 -1.39 12.71 7.30
C LEU A 6 -2.77 12.61 6.67
N TYR A 7 -3.51 11.55 7.00
CA TYR A 7 -4.89 11.39 6.60
C TYR A 7 -5.85 11.93 7.68
N LEU A 8 -6.51 13.05 7.37
CA LEU A 8 -7.44 13.74 8.28
C LEU A 8 -8.90 13.30 8.13
N GLY A 9 -9.22 12.46 7.15
CA GLY A 9 -10.60 12.05 6.86
C GLY A 9 -11.16 10.98 7.80
N TRP A 10 -10.33 10.41 8.69
CA TRP A 10 -10.76 9.31 9.56
C TRP A 10 -11.51 9.84 10.80
N PRO A 11 -12.77 9.46 11.05
CA PRO A 11 -13.53 9.92 12.21
C PRO A 11 -12.97 9.41 13.55
N ASP A 12 -13.11 10.18 14.63
CA ASP A 12 -12.51 9.85 15.92
C ASP A 12 -13.05 8.54 16.54
N PHE A 13 -14.36 8.28 16.41
CA PHE A 13 -15.04 7.16 17.07
C PHE A 13 -15.73 6.17 16.11
N ASP A 14 -15.35 6.15 14.84
CA ASP A 14 -15.94 5.19 13.90
C ASP A 14 -14.97 4.78 12.77
N VAL A 15 -15.53 4.09 11.78
CA VAL A 15 -14.90 3.80 10.50
C VAL A 15 -15.42 4.78 9.45
N LEU A 16 -14.63 4.99 8.40
CA LEU A 16 -15.00 5.81 7.25
C LEU A 16 -16.32 5.35 6.64
N SER A 17 -17.23 6.31 6.40
CA SER A 17 -18.51 6.05 5.76
C SER A 17 -18.40 5.97 4.24
N ASP A 18 -17.39 6.62 3.66
CA ASP A 18 -17.15 6.70 2.22
C ASP A 18 -15.68 6.38 1.91
N PRO A 19 -15.39 5.54 0.90
CA PRO A 19 -14.03 5.13 0.58
C PRO A 19 -13.25 6.16 -0.24
N ASP A 20 -13.84 7.23 -0.78
CA ASP A 20 -13.18 8.05 -1.80
C ASP A 20 -12.00 8.84 -1.27
N GLY A 21 -12.17 9.48 -0.12
CA GLY A 21 -11.08 10.20 0.54
C GLY A 21 -9.91 9.26 0.87
N PHE A 22 -10.23 8.04 1.30
CA PHE A 22 -9.24 7.02 1.64
C PHE A 22 -8.52 6.47 0.40
N LEU A 23 -9.25 6.18 -0.68
CA LEU A 23 -8.69 5.72 -1.95
C LEU A 23 -7.78 6.78 -2.58
N LYS A 24 -8.18 8.06 -2.54
CA LYS A 24 -7.33 9.18 -2.98
C LYS A 24 -6.05 9.26 -2.17
N PHE A 25 -6.14 9.05 -0.85
CA PHE A 25 -4.97 9.05 0.02
C PHE A 25 -4.04 7.86 -0.27
N LEU A 26 -4.59 6.65 -0.41
CA LEU A 26 -3.83 5.44 -0.79
C LEU A 26 -3.09 5.64 -2.13
N ASP A 27 -3.78 6.19 -3.12
CA ASP A 27 -3.21 6.46 -4.43
C ASP A 27 -2.11 7.56 -4.38
N ALA A 28 -2.27 8.58 -3.53
CA ALA A 28 -1.21 9.56 -3.28
C ALA A 28 0.03 8.94 -2.60
N VAL A 29 -0.16 8.05 -1.62
CA VAL A 29 0.93 7.29 -0.99
C VAL A 29 1.68 6.46 -2.03
N ASN A 30 0.96 5.70 -2.84
CA ASN A 30 1.57 4.80 -3.83
C ASN A 30 2.32 5.56 -4.92
N ARG A 31 1.81 6.71 -5.38
CA ARG A 31 2.55 7.60 -6.29
C ARG A 31 3.86 8.11 -5.70
N LEU A 32 3.86 8.44 -4.41
CA LEU A 32 5.07 8.93 -3.74
C LEU A 32 6.12 7.83 -3.56
N ILE A 33 5.69 6.60 -3.28
CA ILE A 33 6.60 5.45 -3.18
C ILE A 33 7.29 5.21 -4.54
N GLN A 34 6.53 5.25 -5.63
CA GLN A 34 7.07 5.04 -6.98
C GLN A 34 8.01 6.15 -7.44
N SER A 35 7.71 7.42 -7.13
CA SER A 35 8.62 8.52 -7.48
C SER A 35 9.98 8.38 -6.80
N ARG A 36 10.03 7.70 -5.65
CA ARG A 36 11.27 7.38 -4.93
C ARG A 36 12.00 6.13 -5.45
N SER A 37 11.28 5.14 -5.97
CA SER A 37 11.94 3.97 -6.58
C SER A 37 12.66 4.32 -7.89
N VAL A 38 12.15 5.28 -8.67
CA VAL A 38 12.77 5.71 -9.94
C VAL A 38 14.02 6.57 -9.72
N THR A 39 14.07 7.37 -8.66
CA THR A 39 15.19 8.29 -8.37
C THR A 39 16.39 7.60 -7.71
N GLY A 40 16.23 6.38 -7.19
CA GLY A 40 17.32 5.56 -6.63
C GLY A 40 18.28 4.97 -7.68
N SER A 41 17.84 4.83 -8.93
CA SER A 41 18.62 4.19 -10.00
C SER A 41 19.52 5.14 -10.81
N MET A 42 19.58 6.43 -10.49
CA MET A 42 20.38 7.42 -11.24
C MET A 42 21.53 8.07 -10.46
N SER A 43 21.91 7.53 -9.30
CA SER A 43 23.04 8.06 -8.53
C SER A 43 24.30 7.20 -8.71
N GLY A 44 25.13 7.50 -9.73
CA GLY A 44 26.54 7.06 -9.71
C GLY A 44 27.20 6.63 -11.02
N ALA A 45 27.12 7.41 -12.10
CA ALA A 45 28.15 7.33 -13.14
C ALA A 45 29.41 8.05 -12.64
N SER A 46 30.33 7.32 -11.99
CA SER A 46 31.71 7.75 -11.83
C SER A 46 32.63 6.66 -12.34
N SER A 47 33.35 7.00 -13.41
CA SER A 47 34.38 6.18 -14.03
C SER A 47 35.49 5.83 -13.02
N ARG A 48 35.86 4.55 -12.94
CA ARG A 48 37.26 4.08 -13.04
C ARG A 48 37.34 2.55 -13.05
N THR A 49 38.30 2.09 -13.84
CA THR A 49 38.74 0.73 -14.16
C THR A 49 39.25 -0.06 -12.96
N GLU A 50 38.92 -1.36 -12.88
CA GLU A 50 39.82 -2.54 -12.81
C GLU A 50 39.19 -3.78 -12.11
N SER A 51 39.21 -4.90 -12.84
CA SER A 51 39.45 -6.29 -12.41
C SER A 51 38.55 -7.01 -11.38
N SER A 52 37.66 -7.84 -11.93
CA SER A 52 37.33 -9.24 -11.55
C SER A 52 37.25 -9.66 -10.08
N VAL A 53 36.02 -9.68 -9.51
CA VAL A 53 35.37 -10.85 -8.89
C VAL A 53 33.85 -10.60 -8.98
N ALA A 54 33.09 -11.51 -9.59
CA ALA A 54 31.62 -11.42 -9.64
C ALA A 54 31.03 -11.74 -8.25
N ILE A 55 31.05 -10.75 -7.35
CA ILE A 55 30.21 -10.75 -6.15
C ILE A 55 28.84 -10.26 -6.62
N GLY A 56 27.82 -11.13 -6.52
CA GLY A 56 26.45 -10.80 -6.89
C GLY A 56 26.05 -9.45 -6.30
N THR A 57 25.61 -8.54 -7.17
CA THR A 57 25.11 -7.24 -6.77
C THR A 57 24.03 -7.44 -5.70
N PRO A 58 24.12 -6.80 -4.52
CA PRO A 58 23.04 -6.87 -3.54
C PRO A 58 21.78 -6.32 -4.22
N GLU A 59 20.79 -7.19 -4.39
CA GLU A 59 19.46 -6.80 -4.81
C GLU A 59 19.00 -5.71 -3.83
N GLN A 60 18.87 -4.47 -4.32
CA GLN A 60 18.49 -3.35 -3.48
C GLN A 60 17.02 -3.52 -3.11
N THR A 61 16.77 -4.09 -1.94
CA THR A 61 15.41 -4.23 -1.41
C THR A 61 14.84 -2.82 -1.15
N PRO A 62 13.63 -2.50 -1.63
CA PRO A 62 13.03 -1.19 -1.39
C PRO A 62 12.87 -0.96 0.13
N SER A 63 13.18 0.26 0.57
CA SER A 63 13.01 0.64 1.98
C SER A 63 11.54 0.55 2.39
N PRO A 64 11.22 -0.04 3.56
CA PRO A 64 9.83 -0.17 4.01
C PRO A 64 9.20 1.19 4.32
N VAL A 65 7.89 1.28 4.08
CA VAL A 65 7.09 2.47 4.42
C VAL A 65 6.57 2.35 5.85
N LEU A 66 6.78 3.39 6.65
CA LEU A 66 6.21 3.46 8.00
C LEU A 66 4.76 3.91 7.94
N ILE A 67 3.85 3.08 8.44
CA ILE A 67 2.41 3.37 8.55
C ILE A 67 2.02 3.22 10.02
N HIS A 68 1.40 4.25 10.59
CA HIS A 68 0.96 4.21 11.98
C HIS A 68 -0.43 4.83 12.18
N CYS A 69 -1.01 4.54 13.34
CA CYS A 69 -2.17 5.25 13.87
C CYS A 69 -1.91 5.55 15.35
N SER A 70 -2.85 5.27 16.25
CA SER A 70 -2.59 5.29 17.70
C SER A 70 -1.87 4.01 18.14
N ALA A 71 -2.56 2.87 18.20
CA ALA A 71 -1.96 1.58 18.57
C ALA A 71 -1.26 0.85 17.40
N GLY A 72 -1.37 1.38 16.17
CA GLY A 72 -0.75 0.79 14.97
C GLY A 72 -1.33 -0.57 14.57
N ILE A 73 -2.61 -0.81 14.81
CA ILE A 73 -3.27 -2.11 14.51
C ILE A 73 -4.64 -1.95 13.82
N GLY A 74 -5.49 -1.00 14.24
CA GLY A 74 -6.81 -0.75 13.63
C GLY A 74 -6.72 -0.11 12.25
N ARG A 75 -6.62 1.24 12.21
CA ARG A 75 -6.52 2.02 10.96
C ARG A 75 -5.34 1.59 10.08
N THR A 76 -4.18 1.33 10.71
CA THR A 76 -2.99 0.79 10.05
C THR A 76 -3.27 -0.55 9.38
N GLY A 77 -3.91 -1.49 10.10
CA GLY A 77 -4.25 -2.80 9.54
C GLY A 77 -5.24 -2.69 8.38
N THR A 78 -6.24 -1.80 8.49
CA THR A 78 -7.17 -1.50 7.40
C THR A 78 -6.46 -0.96 6.17
N PHE A 79 -5.58 0.04 6.35
CA PHE A 79 -4.83 0.62 5.24
C PHE A 79 -3.98 -0.42 4.51
N VAL A 80 -3.16 -1.16 5.25
CA VAL A 80 -2.26 -2.18 4.70
C VAL A 80 -3.04 -3.31 4.02
N THR A 81 -4.19 -3.73 4.59
CA THR A 81 -5.01 -4.78 3.99
C THR A 81 -5.59 -4.34 2.65
N VAL A 82 -6.14 -3.12 2.55
CA VAL A 82 -6.68 -2.63 1.29
C VAL A 82 -5.59 -2.52 0.23
N ASP A 83 -4.41 -1.99 0.58
CA ASP A 83 -3.28 -1.87 -0.33
C ASP A 83 -2.85 -3.24 -0.89
N ILE A 84 -2.63 -4.24 -0.02
CA ILE A 84 -2.27 -5.60 -0.44
C ILE A 84 -3.36 -6.21 -1.34
N CYS A 85 -4.63 -6.10 -0.93
CA CYS A 85 -5.74 -6.66 -1.71
C CYS A 85 -5.87 -5.98 -3.08
N MET A 86 -5.68 -4.66 -3.17
CA MET A 86 -5.71 -3.95 -4.45
C MET A 86 -4.59 -4.42 -5.38
N GLN A 87 -3.38 -4.61 -4.85
CA GLN A 87 -2.26 -5.14 -5.63
C GLN A 87 -2.52 -6.58 -6.08
N GLN A 88 -3.05 -7.45 -5.22
CA GLN A 88 -3.42 -8.82 -5.57
C GLN A 88 -4.50 -8.87 -6.64
N ALA A 89 -5.55 -8.05 -6.50
CA ALA A 89 -6.64 -7.99 -7.48
C ALA A 89 -6.12 -7.67 -8.89
N LEU A 90 -5.15 -6.77 -9.00
CA LEU A 90 -4.65 -6.32 -10.29
C LEU A 90 -3.55 -7.20 -10.86
N LYS A 91 -2.72 -7.81 -10.02
CA LYS A 91 -1.66 -8.72 -10.46
C LYS A 91 -2.16 -10.15 -10.71
N GLU A 92 -3.07 -10.63 -9.88
CA GLU A 92 -3.50 -12.04 -9.84
C GLU A 92 -4.94 -12.23 -10.33
N GLY A 93 -5.76 -11.17 -10.37
CA GLY A 93 -7.16 -11.24 -10.80
C GLY A 93 -8.13 -11.78 -9.75
N TYR A 94 -7.66 -12.10 -8.55
CA TYR A 94 -8.49 -12.54 -7.42
C TYR A 94 -7.95 -12.01 -6.09
N ILE A 95 -8.81 -12.00 -5.07
CA ILE A 95 -8.46 -11.56 -3.71
C ILE A 95 -9.10 -12.49 -2.67
N HIS A 96 -8.40 -12.70 -1.56
CA HIS A 96 -8.96 -13.39 -0.39
C HIS A 96 -8.63 -12.64 0.89
N VAL A 97 -9.53 -11.72 1.26
CA VAL A 97 -9.36 -10.79 2.40
C VAL A 97 -9.06 -11.51 3.73
N PRO A 98 -9.71 -12.63 4.11
CA PRO A 98 -9.40 -13.33 5.36
C PRO A 98 -7.95 -13.81 5.44
N ASP A 99 -7.38 -14.31 4.33
CA ASP A 99 -6.00 -14.81 4.32
C ASP A 99 -5.01 -13.66 4.42
N VAL A 100 -5.27 -12.55 3.72
CA VAL A 100 -4.45 -11.33 3.82
C VAL A 100 -4.39 -10.85 5.27
N ILE A 101 -5.55 -10.77 5.94
CA ILE A 101 -5.61 -10.34 7.34
C ILE A 101 -4.94 -11.37 8.27
N THR A 102 -5.12 -12.67 8.02
CA THR A 102 -4.49 -13.73 8.83
C THR A 102 -2.97 -13.64 8.74
N ARG A 103 -2.43 -13.47 7.53
CA ARG A 103 -1.01 -13.24 7.29
C ARG A 103 -0.52 -11.91 7.88
N LEU A 104 -1.33 -10.85 7.82
CA LEU A 104 -0.98 -9.58 8.44
C LEU A 104 -0.92 -9.73 9.97
N ARG A 105 -1.85 -10.49 10.57
CA ARG A 105 -1.90 -10.74 12.01
C ARG A 105 -0.75 -11.61 12.52
N SER A 106 -0.16 -12.46 11.69
CA SER A 106 1.05 -13.20 12.07
C SER A 106 2.29 -12.31 12.19
N GLN A 107 2.30 -11.15 11.51
CA GLN A 107 3.38 -10.15 11.58
C GLN A 107 3.05 -9.00 12.54
N ARG A 108 1.76 -8.68 12.71
CA ARG A 108 1.24 -7.60 13.54
C ARG A 108 -0.04 -8.05 14.25
N ALA A 109 0.13 -8.64 15.43
CA ALA A 109 -0.97 -9.15 16.23
C ALA A 109 -2.08 -8.09 16.43
N GLY A 110 -3.34 -8.49 16.25
CA GLY A 110 -4.49 -7.61 16.43
C GLY A 110 -4.78 -6.65 15.26
N ALA A 111 -4.10 -6.77 14.12
CA ALA A 111 -4.44 -5.98 12.93
C ALA A 111 -5.91 -6.13 12.52
N VAL A 112 -6.57 -5.02 12.16
CA VAL A 112 -8.02 -4.92 11.89
C VAL A 112 -8.83 -5.37 13.12
N GLN A 113 -9.12 -4.44 14.02
CA GLN A 113 -9.60 -4.74 15.38
C GLN A 113 -11.11 -4.96 15.49
N VAL A 114 -11.91 -4.24 14.71
CA VAL A 114 -13.38 -4.24 14.85
C VAL A 114 -14.07 -4.65 13.57
N ALA A 115 -15.25 -5.26 13.69
CA ALA A 115 -16.04 -5.74 12.55
C ALA A 115 -16.31 -4.63 11.50
N LYS A 116 -16.55 -3.40 11.95
CA LYS A 116 -16.74 -2.25 11.04
C LYS A 116 -15.52 -1.99 10.15
N GLN A 117 -14.29 -2.19 10.64
CA GLN A 117 -13.08 -2.03 9.83
C GLN A 117 -12.98 -3.13 8.78
N TYR A 118 -13.33 -4.36 9.15
CA TYR A 118 -13.41 -5.48 8.22
C TYR A 118 -14.46 -5.25 7.13
N ALA A 119 -15.66 -4.80 7.51
CA ALA A 119 -16.72 -4.44 6.56
C ALA A 119 -16.29 -3.31 5.61
N PHE A 120 -15.61 -2.29 6.14
CA PHE A 120 -15.10 -1.19 5.33
C PHE A 120 -14.05 -1.64 4.31
N ILE A 121 -13.17 -2.59 4.64
CA ILE A 121 -12.21 -3.16 3.69
C ILE A 121 -12.97 -3.74 2.48
N HIS A 122 -13.98 -4.57 2.73
CA HIS A 122 -14.80 -5.16 1.66
C HIS A 122 -15.54 -4.10 0.84
N ALA A 123 -16.18 -3.12 1.49
CA ALA A 123 -16.90 -2.05 0.80
C ALA A 123 -15.97 -1.19 -0.08
N THR A 124 -14.76 -0.90 0.42
CA THR A 124 -13.73 -0.15 -0.31
C THR A 124 -13.25 -0.90 -1.54
N LEU A 125 -12.92 -2.19 -1.38
CA LEU A 125 -12.48 -3.05 -2.48
C LEU A 125 -13.58 -3.20 -3.53
N ALA A 126 -14.81 -3.47 -3.13
CA ALA A 126 -15.95 -3.58 -4.04
C ALA A 126 -16.16 -2.29 -4.85
N THR A 127 -16.13 -1.13 -4.18
CA THR A 127 -16.25 0.17 -4.83
C THR A 127 -15.14 0.39 -5.86
N GLN A 128 -13.89 0.16 -5.48
CA GLN A 128 -12.76 0.42 -6.35
C GLN A 128 -12.67 -0.56 -7.52
N LEU A 129 -12.89 -1.85 -7.30
CA LEU A 129 -12.88 -2.85 -8.36
C LEU A 129 -14.02 -2.63 -9.37
N SER A 130 -15.20 -2.24 -8.90
CA SER A 130 -16.32 -1.88 -9.79
C SER A 130 -15.99 -0.68 -10.68
N ARG A 131 -15.29 0.33 -10.13
CA ARG A 131 -14.83 1.49 -10.91
C ARG A 131 -13.82 1.12 -11.99
N LEU A 132 -12.93 0.18 -11.70
CA LEU A 132 -11.96 -0.32 -12.66
C LEU A 132 -12.63 -1.09 -13.80
N GLN A 133 -13.62 -1.92 -13.50
CA GLN A 133 -14.40 -2.65 -14.51
C GLN A 133 -15.21 -1.72 -15.43
N ASN A 134 -15.73 -0.63 -14.88
CA ASN A 134 -16.59 0.31 -15.61
C ASN A 134 -15.80 1.42 -16.34
N GLY A 135 -14.47 1.44 -16.25
CA GLY A 135 -13.63 2.46 -16.89
C GLY A 135 -13.81 3.89 -16.35
N THR A 136 -14.43 4.05 -15.17
CA THR A 136 -14.75 5.36 -14.57
C THR A 136 -13.65 5.89 -13.64
N CYS A 137 -12.49 5.24 -13.62
CA CYS A 137 -11.40 5.50 -12.69
C CYS A 137 -10.08 5.73 -13.44
N VAL A 138 -9.28 6.72 -12.99
CA VAL A 138 -7.88 6.86 -13.38
C VAL A 138 -7.17 5.60 -12.92
N SER A 139 -6.61 4.81 -13.86
CA SER A 139 -5.95 3.55 -13.52
C SER A 139 -4.94 3.80 -12.40
N PRO A 140 -5.09 3.13 -11.25
CA PRO A 140 -4.18 3.35 -10.16
C PRO A 140 -2.77 2.95 -10.59
N VAL A 141 -1.78 3.54 -9.94
CA VAL A 141 -0.40 3.55 -10.44
C VAL A 141 0.27 2.15 -10.51
N TRP A 142 -0.40 1.13 -9.98
CA TRP A 142 -0.04 -0.29 -10.02
C TRP A 142 -0.71 -1.08 -11.17
N SER A 143 -1.29 -0.39 -12.15
CA SER A 143 -1.91 -0.98 -13.35
C SER A 143 -0.98 -1.01 -14.59
N SER A 144 0.27 -0.56 -14.42
CA SER A 144 1.28 -0.41 -15.49
C SER A 144 2.40 -1.42 -15.36
#